data_AF-A0A5E4LED7-F1
#
_entry.id   AF-A0A5E4LED7-F1
#
_cell.length_a   1.000
_cell.length_b   1.000
_cell.length_c   1.000
_cell.angle_alpha   90.00
_cell.angle_beta   90.00
_cell.angle_gamma   90.00
#
_symmetry.space_group_name_H-M   'P 1'
#
loop_
_entity.id
_entity.type
_entity.pdbx_description
1 polymer ?
#
loop_
_entity_poly.entity_id
_entity_poly.type
_entity_poly.pdbx_seq_one_letter_code
_entity_poly.pdbx_strand_id
1 'polypeptide(L)' 'MGLGEAVQIGTMLTVTAISSVLLIVLGVIYFAVSLVIIKVSAGLVGYSAVSAETAVLSAAILSAASLVASNRK' A
#
# COMPACT_ATOMS: atom_id res chain seq x y z
N MET A 1 29.26 30.00 2.02
CA MET A 1 27.96 29.30 1.90
C MET A 1 27.94 28.61 0.53
N GLY A 2 28.20 27.34 0.31
CA GLY A 2 28.51 26.19 1.16
C GLY A 2 28.30 24.97 0.27
N LEU A 3 29.31 24.57 -0.53
CA LEU A 3 29.22 23.40 -1.44
C LEU A 3 28.76 22.13 -0.71
N GLY A 4 29.03 22.02 0.60
CA GLY A 4 28.54 20.94 1.45
C GLY A 4 27.03 20.92 1.63
N GLU A 5 26.35 22.07 1.64
CA GLU A 5 24.89 22.13 1.82
C GLU A 5 24.15 21.67 0.56
N ALA A 6 24.63 22.04 -0.63
CA ALA A 6 24.04 21.58 -1.89
C ALA A 6 24.16 20.05 -2.06
N VAL A 7 25.29 19.45 -1.67
CA VAL A 7 25.50 17.99 -1.67
C VAL A 7 24.62 17.30 -0.62
N GLN A 8 24.45 17.89 0.57
CA GLN A 8 23.51 17.38 1.58
C GLN A 8 22.06 17.40 1.08
N ILE A 9 21.62 18.50 0.46
CA ILE A 9 20.28 18.63 -0.10
C ILE A 9 20.07 17.56 -1.19
N GLY A 10 21.00 17.39 -2.12
CA GLY A 10 20.92 16.36 -3.16
C GLY A 10 20.82 14.94 -2.59
N THR A 11 21.55 14.65 -1.51
CA THR A 11 21.50 13.35 -0.83
C THR A 11 20.16 13.13 -0.13
N MET A 12 19.61 14.15 0.55
CA MET A 12 18.29 14.08 1.20
C MET A 12 17.16 13.87 0.19
N LEU A 13 17.19 14.55 -0.97
CA LEU A 13 16.21 14.35 -2.04
C LEU A 13 16.26 12.92 -2.58
N THR A 14 17.47 12.38 -2.78
CA THR A 14 17.66 11.01 -3.29
C THR A 14 17.11 9.98 -2.30
N VAL A 15 17.41 10.14 -1.01
CA VAL A 15 16.89 9.25 0.05
C VAL A 15 15.37 9.34 0.16
N THR A 16 14.79 10.54 0.03
CA THR A 16 13.33 10.75 0.07
C THR A 16 12.65 10.10 -1.12
N ALA A 17 13.23 10.22 -2.32
CA ALA A 17 12.72 9.59 -3.53
C ALA A 17 12.74 8.06 -3.41
N ILE A 18 13.85 7.48 -2.95
CA ILE A 18 13.97 6.03 -2.74
C ILE A 18 12.95 5.55 -1.69
N SER A 19 12.83 6.28 -0.58
CA SER A 19 11.87 5.94 0.49
C SER A 19 10.43 5.97 -0.02
N SER A 20 10.09 6.96 -0.85
CA SER A 20 8.75 7.07 -1.45
C SER A 20 8.45 5.87 -2.37
N VAL A 21 9.41 5.46 -3.19
CA VAL A 21 9.27 4.29 -4.06
C VAL A 21 9.07 3.02 -3.22
N LEU A 22 9.85 2.84 -2.14
CA LEU A 22 9.68 1.70 -1.25
C LEU A 22 8.30 1.67 -0.58
N LEU A 23 7.78 2.82 -0.13
CA LEU A 23 6.45 2.91 0.46
C LEU A 23 5.34 2.57 -0.55
N ILE A 24 5.49 3.01 -1.81
CA ILE A 24 4.54 2.65 -2.88
C ILE A 24 4.55 1.14 -3.11
N VAL A 25 5.73 0.53 -3.23
CA VAL A 25 5.87 -0.93 -3.41
C VAL A 25 5.23 -1.68 -2.26
N LEU A 26 5.45 -1.24 -1.02
CA LEU A 26 4.86 -1.85 0.17
C LEU A 26 3.33 -1.77 0.13
N GLY A 27 2.76 -0.63 -0.30
CA GLY A 27 1.33 -0.46 -0.48
C GLY A 27 0.73 -1.40 -1.52
N VAL A 28 1.42 -1.61 -2.66
CA VAL A 28 0.99 -2.54 -3.71
C VAL A 28 0.99 -3.98 -3.19
N ILE A 29 2.03 -4.39 -2.43
CA ILE A 29 2.10 -5.72 -1.82
C ILE A 29 0.93 -5.90 -0.84
N TYR A 30 0.64 -4.90 -0.02
CA TYR A 30 -0.46 -4.95 0.95
C TYR A 30 -1.83 -5.11 0.25
N PHE A 31 -2.02 -4.40 -0.86
CA PHE A 31 -3.21 -4.52 -1.69
C PHE A 31 -3.34 -5.91 -2.32
N ALA A 32 -2.24 -6.45 -2.87
CA ALA A 32 -2.22 -7.80 -3.45
C ALA A 32 -2.52 -8.88 -2.41
N VAL A 33 -1.93 -8.80 -1.22
CA VAL A 33 -2.22 -9.71 -0.10
C VAL A 33 -3.70 -9.60 0.31
N SER A 34 -4.26 -8.40 0.35
CA SER A 34 -5.68 -8.19 0.64
C SER A 34 -6.60 -8.88 -0.37
N LEU A 35 -6.27 -8.82 -1.68
CA LEU A 35 -7.02 -9.55 -2.71
C LEU A 35 -6.96 -11.07 -2.51
N VAL A 36 -5.79 -11.60 -2.14
CA VAL A 36 -5.63 -13.03 -1.83
C VAL A 36 -6.48 -13.43 -0.63
N ILE A 37 -6.46 -12.63 0.45
CA ILE A 37 -7.29 -12.86 1.63
C ILE A 37 -8.77 -12.87 1.26
N ILE A 38 -9.24 -11.91 0.46
CA ILE A 38 -10.64 -11.84 0.04
C ILE A 38 -11.03 -13.05 -0.83
N LYS A 39 -10.16 -13.46 -1.76
CA LYS A 39 -10.41 -14.60 -2.64
C LYS A 39 -10.45 -15.92 -1.85
N VAL A 40 -9.54 -16.11 -0.90
CA VAL A 40 -9.53 -17.28 0.00
C VAL A 40 -10.76 -17.28 0.91
N SER A 41 -11.12 -16.12 1.47
CA SER A 41 -12.29 -15.98 2.35
C SER A 41 -13.60 -16.22 1.59
N ALA A 42 -13.72 -15.73 0.35
CA ALA A 42 -14.88 -15.98 -0.52
C ALA A 42 -15.04 -17.48 -0.86
N GLY A 43 -13.93 -18.16 -1.13
CA GLY A 43 -13.91 -19.61 -1.33
C GLY A 43 -14.35 -20.39 -0.08
N LEU A 44 -13.95 -19.93 1.11
CA LEU A 44 -14.29 -20.57 2.38
C LEU A 44 -15.78 -20.41 2.76
N VAL A 45 -16.41 -19.32 2.33
CA VAL A 45 -17.84 -19.02 2.55
C VAL A 45 -18.74 -19.70 1.50
N GLY A 46 -18.15 -20.43 0.54
CA GLY A 46 -18.90 -21.12 -0.52
C GLY A 46 -19.43 -20.19 -1.62
N TYR A 47 -18.99 -18.93 -1.64
CA TYR A 47 -19.43 -17.92 -2.60
C TYR A 47 -18.46 -17.90 -3.79
N SER A 48 -18.68 -18.79 -4.77
CA SER A 48 -17.85 -18.85 -6.00
C SER A 48 -18.11 -17.73 -7.01
N ALA A 49 -19.15 -16.92 -6.81
CA ALA A 49 -19.57 -15.86 -7.73
C ALA A 49 -19.20 -14.45 -7.23
N VAL A 50 -18.07 -14.31 -6.53
CA VAL A 50 -17.56 -12.96 -6.22
C VAL A 50 -16.99 -12.37 -7.51
N SER A 51 -17.71 -11.39 -8.07
CA SER A 51 -17.25 -10.61 -9.22
C SER A 51 -15.90 -9.98 -8.89
N ALA A 52 -14.97 -9.99 -9.85
CA ALA A 52 -13.63 -9.45 -9.65
C ALA A 52 -13.66 -7.99 -9.19
N GLU A 53 -14.63 -7.22 -9.68
CA GLU A 53 -14.91 -5.84 -9.28
C GLU A 53 -15.22 -5.72 -7.77
N THR A 54 -16.00 -6.64 -7.21
CA THR A 54 -16.35 -6.63 -5.79
C THR A 54 -15.15 -6.97 -4.91
N ALA A 55 -14.32 -7.93 -5.33
CA ALA A 55 -13.09 -8.27 -4.63
C ALA A 55 -12.09 -7.09 -4.62
N VAL A 56 -11.95 -6.41 -5.76
CA VAL A 56 -11.11 -5.21 -5.90
C VAL A 56 -11.64 -4.06 -5.03
N LEU A 57 -12.95 -3.83 -5.04
CA LEU A 57 -13.58 -2.80 -4.21
C LEU A 57 -13.39 -3.09 -2.71
N SER A 58 -13.57 -4.34 -2.26
CA SER A 58 -13.32 -4.73 -0.87
C SER A 58 -11.85 -4.60 -0.48
N ALA A 59 -10.90 -4.94 -1.36
CA ALA A 59 -9.48 -4.75 -1.10
C ALA A 59 -9.10 -3.27 -0.99
N ALA A 60 -9.73 -2.42 -1.82
CA ALA A 60 -9.54 -0.97 -1.76
C ALA A 60 -10.08 -0.38 -0.45
N ILE A 61 -11.29 -0.79 -0.04
CA ILE A 61 -11.89 -0.38 1.24
C ILE A 61 -11.03 -0.85 2.42
N LEU A 62 -10.57 -2.10 2.41
CA LEU A 62 -9.73 -2.65 3.49
C LEU A 62 -8.39 -1.92 3.61
N SER A 63 -7.78 -1.58 2.47
CA SER A 63 -6.54 -0.79 2.43
C SER A 63 -6.77 0.63 2.95
N ALA A 64 -7.86 1.29 2.56
CA ALA A 64 -8.23 2.61 3.06
C ALA A 64 -8.54 2.60 4.57
N ALA A 65 -9.27 1.59 5.05
CA ALA A 65 -9.57 1.42 6.47
C ALA A 65 -8.31 1.18 7.31
N SER A 66 -7.35 0.39 6.81
CA SER A 66 -6.07 0.14 7.48
C SER A 66 -5.26 1.43 7.64
N LEU A 67 -5.31 2.32 6.65
CA LEU A 67 -4.65 3.62 6.70
C LEU A 67 -5.31 4.56 7.74
N VAL A 68 -6.64 4.58 7.81
CA VAL A 68 -7.38 5.36 8.82
C VAL A 68 -7.16 4.82 10.23
N ALA A 69 -7.16 3.50 10.41
CA ALA A 69 -6.89 2.86 11.69
C ALA A 69 -5.47 3.16 12.19
N SER A 70 -4.49 3.21 11.29
CA SER A 70 -3.11 3.58 11.64
C SER A 70 -2.96 5.03 12.10
N ASN A 71 -3.94 5.89 11.81
CA ASN A 71 -3.95 7.31 12.18
C ASN A 71 -4.68 7.60 13.52
N ARG A 72 -5.17 6.56 14.22
CA ARG A 72 -5.80 6.66 15.56
C ARG A 72 -4.91 6.18 16.70
N LYS A 73 -3.61 6.49 16.66
CA LYS A 73 -2.71 6.34 17.82
C LYS A 73 -2.29 7.70 18.34
#